data_AF-A0A0Q3LAJ2-F1
#
_entry.id   AF-A0A0Q3LAJ2-F1
#
_cell.length_a   1.000
_cell.length_b   1.000
_cell.length_c   1.000
_cell.angle_alpha   90.00
_cell.angle_beta   90.00
_cell.angle_gamma   90.00
#
_symmetry.space_group_name_H-M   'P 1'
#
loop_
_entity.id
_entity.type
_entity.pdbx_description
1 polymer ?
#
loop_
_entity_poly.entity_id
_entity_poly.type
_entity_poly.pdbx_seq_one_letter_code
_entity_poly.pdbx_strand_id
1 'polypeptide(L)'
;MPKRTTHTYSSEDALPEGPESDLFVYYCKHCASHVLITDTILQKMPKRKTDRANVLDKKKHLSRLNVKDAGKVMLKRGEGKLEKQFRMSCVGCDLFVCYRSEEDLELAPFIYVVDGALSSVAAETNPHDAPVPPCITQLQGGLVQVAIEVEDRAQRSAITRVNADDVRVAVAAPATRGEANNELLEFMGKVLGLRLSQMTLQRGWNNKSKLLIVSCHFLCLVLRNI
;
A
#
# COMPACT_ATOMS: atom_id res chain seq x y z
N MET A 1 -5.67 -46.27 29.44
CA MET A 1 -5.55 -45.32 28.31
C MET A 1 -4.64 -44.19 28.75
N PRO A 2 -3.45 -43.97 28.14
CA PRO A 2 -2.60 -42.86 28.54
C PRO A 2 -3.24 -41.55 28.05
N LYS A 3 -3.47 -40.62 28.98
CA LYS A 3 -4.01 -39.28 28.68
C LYS A 3 -2.97 -38.53 27.85
N ARG A 4 -3.27 -38.30 26.58
CA ARG A 4 -2.48 -37.45 25.68
C ARG A 4 -2.61 -36.00 26.18
N THR A 5 -1.59 -35.50 26.86
CA THR A 5 -1.50 -34.09 27.26
C THR A 5 -1.03 -33.28 26.06
N THR A 6 -1.96 -32.55 25.44
CA THR A 6 -1.63 -31.54 24.44
C THR A 6 -0.92 -30.40 25.16
N HIS A 7 0.39 -30.28 24.98
CA HIS A 7 1.12 -29.09 25.38
C HIS A 7 0.75 -27.97 24.41
N THR A 8 -0.16 -27.09 24.83
CA THR A 8 -0.38 -25.79 24.19
C THR A 8 0.75 -24.88 24.62
N TYR A 9 1.71 -24.64 23.73
CA TYR A 9 2.67 -23.56 23.89
C TYR A 9 1.94 -22.24 23.60
N SER A 10 1.73 -21.43 24.64
CA SER A 10 1.26 -20.04 24.49
C SER A 10 2.48 -19.14 24.25
N SER A 11 2.32 -18.03 23.53
CA SER A 11 3.38 -17.04 23.33
C SER A 11 3.95 -16.47 24.64
N GLU A 12 3.27 -16.69 25.76
CA GLU A 12 3.69 -16.31 27.11
C GLU A 12 4.80 -17.21 27.69
N ASP A 13 5.00 -18.43 27.16
CA ASP A 13 6.01 -19.38 27.64
C ASP A 13 7.39 -19.20 26.97
N ALA A 14 7.51 -18.25 26.04
CA ALA A 14 8.78 -17.93 25.40
C ALA A 14 9.63 -17.04 26.32
N LEU A 15 10.51 -17.67 27.12
CA LEU A 15 11.59 -16.96 27.81
C LEU A 15 12.44 -16.22 26.76
N PRO A 16 12.74 -14.92 26.92
CA PRO A 16 13.55 -14.17 25.98
C PRO A 16 15.04 -14.51 26.18
N GLU A 17 15.44 -15.71 25.75
CA GLU A 17 16.86 -16.07 25.68
C GLU A 17 17.38 -15.83 24.25
N GLY A 18 17.76 -14.58 24.00
CA GLY A 18 18.44 -14.16 22.78
C GLY A 18 18.69 -12.65 22.80
N PRO A 19 19.69 -12.13 22.07
CA PRO A 19 19.80 -10.67 21.88
C PRO A 19 18.45 -10.19 21.33
N GLU A 20 17.87 -9.14 21.93
CA GLU A 20 16.63 -8.50 21.48
C GLU A 20 16.73 -8.19 19.97
N SER A 21 16.28 -9.15 19.16
CA SER A 21 16.36 -9.07 17.71
C SER A 21 14.96 -8.71 17.27
N ASP A 22 14.67 -7.42 17.27
CA ASP A 22 13.40 -6.90 16.79
C ASP A 22 13.21 -7.37 15.35
N LEU A 23 12.30 -8.32 15.14
CA LEU A 23 11.88 -8.73 13.82
C LEU A 23 10.87 -7.73 13.29
N PHE A 24 11.19 -7.12 12.17
CA PHE A 24 10.32 -6.21 11.44
C PHE A 24 9.51 -6.98 10.41
N VAL A 25 8.19 -6.88 10.52
CA VAL A 25 7.24 -7.46 9.59
C VAL A 25 6.76 -6.39 8.64
N TYR A 26 6.83 -6.67 7.34
CA TYR A 26 6.45 -5.77 6.27
C TYR A 26 5.29 -6.33 5.46
N TYR A 27 4.36 -5.45 5.17
CA TYR A 27 3.11 -5.73 4.49
C TYR A 27 3.06 -5.00 3.16
N CYS A 28 2.38 -5.60 2.18
CA CYS A 28 2.12 -4.93 0.91
C CYS A 28 1.32 -3.65 1.14
N LYS A 29 1.84 -2.52 0.68
CA LYS A 29 1.16 -1.21 0.83
C LYS A 29 -0.21 -1.16 0.11
N HIS A 30 -0.48 -2.06 -0.83
CA HIS A 30 -1.73 -2.08 -1.60
C HIS A 30 -2.82 -2.98 -0.98
N CYS A 31 -2.47 -4.04 -0.25
CA CYS A 31 -3.46 -5.00 0.27
C CYS A 31 -3.22 -5.49 1.70
N ALA A 32 -2.19 -5.00 2.40
CA ALA A 32 -1.77 -5.46 3.74
C ALA A 32 -1.47 -6.96 3.86
N SER A 33 -1.39 -7.69 2.75
CA SER A 33 -0.86 -9.05 2.80
C SER A 33 0.56 -8.99 3.33
N HIS A 34 0.88 -9.90 4.25
CA HIS A 34 2.25 -10.13 4.70
C HIS A 34 3.17 -10.43 3.50
N VAL A 35 4.32 -9.75 3.41
CA VAL A 35 5.27 -9.89 2.29
C VAL A 35 6.70 -10.20 2.73
N LEU A 36 7.23 -9.53 3.76
CA LEU A 36 8.64 -9.68 4.14
C LEU A 36 8.80 -9.62 5.67
N ILE A 37 9.54 -10.56 6.23
CA ILE A 37 10.08 -10.46 7.61
C ILE A 37 11.59 -10.29 7.52
N THR A 38 12.13 -9.33 8.26
CA THR A 38 13.57 -9.08 8.35
C THR A 38 13.95 -8.53 9.72
N ASP A 39 15.23 -8.59 10.09
CA ASP A 39 15.78 -8.12 11.36
C ASP A 39 16.27 -6.65 11.30
N THR A 40 15.90 -5.92 10.25
CA THR A 40 16.37 -4.56 10.00
C THR A 40 15.32 -3.67 9.35
N ILE A 41 15.50 -2.36 9.49
CA ILE A 41 14.57 -1.35 8.98
C ILE A 41 14.88 -1.05 7.51
N LEU A 42 13.92 -1.28 6.59
CA LEU A 42 14.10 -1.06 5.15
C LEU A 42 14.60 0.35 4.82
N GLN A 43 14.14 1.37 5.55
CA GLN A 43 14.54 2.77 5.33
C GLN A 43 16.04 3.03 5.61
N LYS A 44 16.67 2.21 6.46
CA LYS A 44 18.11 2.31 6.77
C LYS A 44 18.98 1.58 5.75
N MET A 45 18.37 0.78 4.86
CA MET A 45 19.12 0.02 3.86
C MET A 45 19.67 0.92 2.75
N PRO A 46 20.78 0.52 2.11
CA PRO A 46 21.25 1.17 0.91
C PRO A 46 20.16 1.20 -0.16
N LYS A 47 19.98 2.36 -0.81
CA LYS A 47 19.08 2.50 -1.96
C LYS A 47 19.85 2.51 -3.26
N ARG A 48 19.33 1.81 -4.27
CA ARG A 48 19.89 1.86 -5.63
C ARG A 48 19.70 3.24 -6.25
N LYS A 49 20.69 3.70 -7.02
CA LYS A 49 20.61 4.96 -7.78
C LYS A 49 19.63 4.89 -8.96
N THR A 50 19.41 3.71 -9.51
CA THR A 50 18.63 3.49 -10.74
C THR A 50 17.12 3.59 -10.55
N ASP A 51 16.61 3.10 -9.42
CA ASP A 51 15.18 2.93 -9.17
C ASP A 51 14.80 3.10 -7.69
N ARG A 52 15.75 3.55 -6.85
CA ARG A 52 15.56 3.78 -5.41
C ARG A 52 15.15 2.55 -4.59
N ALA A 53 15.23 1.35 -5.17
CA ALA A 53 14.92 0.11 -4.45
C ALA A 53 15.86 -0.07 -3.24
N ASN A 54 15.30 -0.50 -2.11
CA ASN A 54 16.07 -0.86 -0.92
C ASN A 54 16.80 -2.18 -1.18
N VAL A 55 18.09 -2.23 -0.86
CA VAL A 55 18.94 -3.40 -1.07
C VAL A 55 19.04 -4.19 0.22
N LEU A 56 18.40 -5.37 0.26
CA LEU A 56 18.45 -6.33 1.36
C LEU A 56 19.47 -7.43 1.03
N ASP A 57 20.50 -7.55 1.86
CA ASP A 57 21.55 -8.58 1.74
C ASP A 57 21.15 -9.82 2.55
N LYS A 58 20.88 -10.95 1.86
CA LYS A 58 20.44 -12.20 2.50
C LYS A 58 21.48 -12.79 3.44
N LYS A 59 22.78 -12.45 3.27
CA LYS A 59 23.85 -12.97 4.13
C LYS A 59 23.96 -12.22 5.45
N LYS A 60 23.50 -10.96 5.48
CA LYS A 60 23.60 -10.08 6.65
C LYS A 60 22.32 -10.02 7.46
N HIS A 61 21.18 -10.24 6.83
CA HIS A 61 19.87 -9.99 7.39
C HIS A 61 18.92 -11.15 7.12
N LEU A 62 18.09 -11.48 8.12
CA LEU A 62 16.97 -12.39 7.92
C LEU A 62 16.06 -11.85 6.81
N SER A 63 15.62 -12.71 5.91
CA SER A 63 14.83 -12.32 4.73
C SER A 63 13.80 -13.39 4.38
N ARG A 64 12.71 -13.46 5.13
CA ARG A 64 11.61 -14.39 4.86
C ARG A 64 10.54 -13.71 4.01
N LEU A 65 10.41 -14.15 2.76
CA LEU A 65 9.47 -13.59 1.80
C LEU A 65 8.18 -14.42 1.69
N ASN A 66 7.05 -13.73 1.48
CA ASN A 66 5.76 -14.30 1.08
C ASN A 66 5.29 -13.59 -0.19
N VAL A 67 5.84 -14.02 -1.33
CA VAL A 67 5.64 -13.42 -2.65
C VAL A 67 5.47 -14.53 -3.68
N LYS A 68 4.90 -14.18 -4.84
CA LYS A 68 4.84 -15.06 -6.01
C LYS A 68 5.75 -14.56 -7.11
N ASP A 69 6.30 -15.48 -7.89
CA ASP A 69 7.10 -15.11 -9.06
C ASP A 69 6.23 -14.41 -10.11
N ALA A 70 6.75 -13.30 -10.63
CA ALA A 70 6.10 -12.43 -11.60
C ALA A 70 6.89 -12.33 -12.92
N GLY A 71 7.68 -13.37 -13.21
CA GLY A 71 8.42 -13.53 -14.45
C GLY A 71 9.72 -12.72 -14.55
N LYS A 72 10.36 -12.85 -15.71
CA LYS A 72 11.66 -12.26 -16.04
C LYS A 72 11.50 -11.07 -16.97
N VAL A 73 12.14 -9.96 -16.65
CA VAL A 73 12.20 -8.74 -17.47
C VAL A 73 13.65 -8.37 -17.72
N MET A 74 13.97 -8.00 -18.96
CA MET A 74 15.28 -7.45 -19.33
C MET A 74 15.14 -5.95 -19.54
N LEU A 75 15.84 -5.15 -18.74
CA LEU A 75 15.83 -3.69 -18.82
C LEU A 75 17.08 -3.19 -19.54
N LYS A 76 16.90 -2.24 -20.46
CA LYS A 76 18.00 -1.45 -21.02
C LYS A 76 18.28 -0.28 -20.07
N ARG A 77 19.39 -0.35 -19.34
CA ARG A 77 19.99 0.80 -18.65
C ARG A 77 20.96 1.45 -19.66
N GLY A 78 21.10 2.77 -19.69
CA GLY A 78 21.82 3.48 -20.77
C GLY A 78 23.22 2.94 -21.10
N GLU A 79 23.78 3.35 -22.24
CA GLU A 79 25.08 2.89 -22.77
C GLU A 79 25.16 1.36 -23.01
N GLY A 80 24.07 0.74 -23.49
CA GLY A 80 24.07 -0.68 -23.85
C GLY A 80 24.10 -1.65 -22.66
N LYS A 81 23.92 -1.17 -21.42
CA LYS A 81 23.88 -2.01 -20.22
C LYS A 81 22.52 -2.70 -20.11
N LEU A 82 22.52 -4.03 -20.04
CA LEU A 82 21.32 -4.81 -19.82
C LEU A 82 21.25 -5.26 -18.36
N GLU A 83 20.08 -5.08 -17.73
CA GLU A 83 19.80 -5.55 -16.39
C GLU A 83 18.68 -6.59 -16.43
N LYS A 84 18.99 -7.80 -15.98
CA LYS A 84 18.02 -8.89 -15.83
C LYS A 84 17.33 -8.74 -14.48
N GLN A 85 16.01 -8.72 -14.49
CA GLN A 85 15.18 -8.67 -13.29
C GLN A 85 14.22 -9.85 -13.26
N PHE A 86 14.29 -10.64 -12.20
CA PHE A 86 13.26 -11.61 -11.87
C PHE A 86 12.34 -10.97 -10.84
N ARG A 87 11.14 -10.62 -11.29
CA ARG A 87 10.18 -9.85 -10.52
C ARG A 87 9.40 -10.77 -9.59
N MET A 88 9.04 -10.24 -8.43
CA MET A 88 8.21 -10.88 -7.44
C MET A 88 7.04 -9.96 -7.10
N SER A 89 5.85 -10.54 -7.01
CA SER A 89 4.62 -9.80 -6.74
C SER A 89 3.96 -10.26 -5.44
N CYS A 90 3.14 -9.38 -4.88
CA CYS A 90 2.34 -9.68 -3.72
C CYS A 90 1.33 -10.79 -4.03
N VAL A 91 1.21 -11.77 -3.14
CA VAL A 91 0.28 -12.90 -3.29
C VAL A 91 -1.17 -12.42 -3.36
N GLY A 92 -1.54 -11.41 -2.57
CA GLY A 92 -2.94 -10.95 -2.45
C GLY A 92 -3.44 -10.01 -3.57
N CYS A 93 -2.56 -9.26 -4.25
CA CYS A 93 -3.00 -8.22 -5.20
C CYS A 93 -2.12 -8.06 -6.45
N ASP A 94 -1.18 -8.97 -6.70
CA ASP A 94 -0.29 -8.93 -7.88
C ASP A 94 0.63 -7.70 -7.97
N LEU A 95 0.68 -6.84 -6.96
CA LEU A 95 1.55 -5.68 -6.96
C LEU A 95 3.02 -6.12 -7.05
N PHE A 96 3.78 -5.51 -7.96
CA PHE A 96 5.23 -5.68 -8.03
C PHE A 96 5.92 -5.09 -6.78
N VAL A 97 6.41 -5.96 -5.89
CA VAL A 97 6.92 -5.57 -4.57
C VAL A 97 8.43 -5.71 -4.44
N CYS A 98 9.02 -6.73 -5.05
CA CYS A 98 10.44 -7.05 -4.92
C CYS A 98 10.98 -7.61 -6.25
N TYR A 99 12.30 -7.59 -6.45
CA TYR A 99 12.95 -8.34 -7.53
C TYR A 99 14.34 -8.82 -7.11
N ARG A 100 14.90 -9.72 -7.93
CA ARG A 100 16.24 -10.31 -7.77
C ARG A 100 16.96 -10.38 -9.13
N SER A 101 18.29 -10.49 -9.10
CA SER A 101 19.12 -10.60 -10.30
C SER A 101 19.24 -12.03 -10.83
N GLU A 102 19.10 -13.02 -9.94
CA GLU A 102 19.16 -14.44 -10.25
C GLU A 102 17.77 -15.09 -10.28
N GLU A 103 17.63 -16.17 -11.02
CA GLU A 103 16.35 -16.88 -11.16
C GLU A 103 15.96 -17.57 -9.86
N ASP A 104 16.92 -18.29 -9.28
CA ASP A 104 16.76 -18.99 -8.01
C ASP A 104 16.90 -18.01 -6.84
N LEU A 105 15.94 -18.05 -5.92
CA LEU A 105 15.94 -17.22 -4.72
C LEU A 105 17.10 -17.60 -3.79
N GLU A 106 17.53 -18.86 -3.77
CA GLU A 106 18.64 -19.30 -2.92
C GLU A 106 19.99 -18.77 -3.42
N LEU A 107 20.15 -18.66 -4.73
CA LEU A 107 21.38 -18.16 -5.36
C LEU A 107 21.46 -16.63 -5.36
N ALA A 108 20.32 -15.92 -5.29
CA ALA A 108 20.29 -14.47 -5.29
C ALA A 108 20.84 -13.89 -3.97
N PRO A 109 22.02 -13.23 -3.94
CA PRO A 109 22.58 -12.69 -2.70
C PRO A 109 21.81 -11.46 -2.20
N PHE A 110 21.15 -10.72 -3.10
CA PHE A 110 20.42 -9.50 -2.80
C PHE A 110 18.96 -9.61 -3.22
N ILE A 111 18.09 -9.09 -2.36
CA ILE A 111 16.69 -8.82 -2.67
C ILE A 111 16.52 -7.31 -2.78
N TYR A 112 15.93 -6.87 -3.88
CA TYR A 112 15.64 -5.46 -4.12
C TYR A 112 14.17 -5.20 -3.83
N VAL A 113 13.87 -4.48 -2.77
CA VAL A 113 12.51 -4.11 -2.40
C VAL A 113 12.14 -2.79 -3.10
N VAL A 114 11.07 -2.80 -3.88
CA VAL A 114 10.61 -1.64 -4.63
C VAL A 114 10.24 -0.51 -3.66
N ASP A 115 10.71 0.70 -3.95
CA ASP A 115 10.48 1.86 -3.09
C ASP A 115 8.98 2.12 -2.92
N GLY A 116 8.53 2.23 -1.67
CA GLY A 116 7.13 2.45 -1.32
C GLY A 116 6.19 1.26 -1.55
N ALA A 117 6.68 0.08 -1.94
CA ALA A 117 5.82 -1.09 -2.14
C ALA A 117 5.40 -1.77 -0.83
N LEU A 118 6.19 -1.61 0.23
CA LEU A 118 5.99 -2.23 1.54
C LEU A 118 5.83 -1.18 2.67
N SER A 119 5.13 -1.56 3.73
CA SER A 119 4.92 -0.80 4.97
C SER A 119 5.25 -1.67 6.18
N SER A 120 5.93 -1.12 7.19
CA SER A 120 6.18 -1.79 8.49
C SER A 120 4.96 -1.79 9.40
N VAL A 121 4.01 -0.90 9.13
CA VAL A 121 2.69 -0.94 9.74
C VAL A 121 1.96 -2.04 8.97
N ALA A 122 1.61 -3.14 9.65
CA ALA A 122 0.43 -3.90 9.25
C ALA A 122 -0.73 -2.90 9.19
N ALA A 123 -1.91 -3.26 8.74
CA ALA A 123 -3.04 -2.58 9.34
C ALA A 123 -3.09 -2.98 10.83
N GLU A 124 -2.13 -2.55 11.67
CA GLU A 124 -2.24 -2.57 13.12
C GLU A 124 -3.20 -1.42 13.44
N THR A 125 -4.46 -1.72 13.16
CA THR A 125 -5.57 -1.06 13.79
C THR A 125 -5.45 -1.36 15.27
N ASN A 126 -4.72 -0.53 16.02
CA ASN A 126 -5.22 -0.17 17.33
C ASN A 126 -6.54 0.58 17.05
N PRO A 127 -7.72 0.01 17.39
CA PRO A 127 -9.02 0.55 16.99
C PRO A 127 -9.36 1.92 17.59
N HIS A 128 -8.44 2.54 18.33
CA HIS A 128 -8.75 3.57 19.30
C HIS A 128 -8.30 5.01 18.97
N ASP A 129 -7.55 5.29 17.90
CA ASP A 129 -6.95 6.65 17.75
C ASP A 129 -7.33 7.49 16.53
N ALA A 130 -8.27 7.05 15.69
CA ALA A 130 -9.09 7.96 14.90
C ALA A 130 -10.28 7.20 14.28
N PRO A 131 -11.54 7.48 14.67
CA PRO A 131 -12.67 6.98 13.93
C PRO A 131 -12.58 7.53 12.51
N VAL A 132 -12.54 6.63 11.52
CA VAL A 132 -12.73 7.03 10.12
C VAL A 132 -14.08 7.75 10.06
N PRO A 133 -14.15 8.99 9.56
CA PRO A 133 -15.42 9.72 9.51
C PRO A 133 -16.47 8.90 8.74
N PRO A 134 -17.75 8.86 9.18
CA PRO A 134 -18.78 8.02 8.58
C PRO A 134 -19.01 8.26 7.07
N CYS A 135 -18.60 9.41 6.55
CA CYS A 135 -18.57 9.73 5.13
C CYS A 135 -17.67 8.79 4.29
N ILE A 136 -16.81 8.01 4.92
CA ILE A 136 -15.96 6.99 4.30
C ILE A 136 -16.46 5.62 4.74
N THR A 137 -17.20 4.96 3.86
CA THR A 137 -17.87 3.69 4.14
C THR A 137 -17.20 2.55 3.37
N GLN A 138 -16.91 1.45 4.05
CA GLN A 138 -16.45 0.22 3.39
C GLN A 138 -17.65 -0.53 2.79
N LEU A 139 -17.56 -0.85 1.51
CA LEU A 139 -18.55 -1.64 0.78
C LEU A 139 -18.09 -3.10 0.67
N GLN A 140 -19.01 -3.98 0.29
CA GLN A 140 -18.68 -5.38 0.00
C GLN A 140 -17.68 -5.49 -1.17
N GLY A 141 -16.83 -6.52 -1.14
CA GLY A 141 -15.85 -6.76 -2.20
C GLY A 141 -14.60 -5.89 -2.16
N GLY A 142 -14.30 -5.24 -1.01
CA GLY A 142 -13.09 -4.44 -0.85
C GLY A 142 -13.14 -3.08 -1.55
N LEU A 143 -14.35 -2.61 -1.86
CA LEU A 143 -14.61 -1.26 -2.33
C LEU A 143 -14.75 -0.31 -1.14
N VAL A 144 -14.37 0.94 -1.30
CA VAL A 144 -14.63 2.00 -0.33
C VAL A 144 -15.40 3.12 -1.03
N GLN A 145 -16.39 3.66 -0.36
CA GLN A 145 -17.17 4.80 -0.83
C GLN A 145 -16.82 6.03 0.01
N VAL A 146 -16.54 7.15 -0.65
CA VAL A 146 -16.32 8.44 0.00
C VAL A 146 -17.40 9.40 -0.46
N ALA A 147 -18.15 9.98 0.47
CA ALA A 147 -19.03 11.10 0.20
C ALA A 147 -18.19 12.37 0.02
N ILE A 148 -18.30 12.99 -1.14
CA ILE A 148 -17.53 14.19 -1.51
C ILE A 148 -18.49 15.32 -1.82
N GLU A 149 -18.25 16.49 -1.23
CA GLU A 149 -18.89 17.73 -1.65
C GLU A 149 -17.94 18.54 -2.52
N VAL A 150 -18.37 18.88 -3.74
CA VAL A 150 -17.52 19.57 -4.72
C VAL A 150 -17.83 21.06 -4.74
N GLU A 151 -16.80 21.88 -4.58
CA GLU A 151 -16.82 23.32 -4.85
C GLU A 151 -16.10 23.58 -6.17
N ASP A 152 -16.80 24.10 -7.17
CA ASP A 152 -16.22 24.42 -8.48
C ASP A 152 -15.68 25.85 -8.53
N ARG A 153 -14.86 26.16 -9.55
CA ARG A 153 -14.28 27.50 -9.79
C ARG A 153 -13.37 27.99 -8.66
N ALA A 154 -12.69 27.10 -7.96
CA ALA A 154 -11.70 27.45 -6.97
C ALA A 154 -10.39 27.93 -7.63
N GLN A 155 -9.53 28.61 -6.86
CA GLN A 155 -8.20 29.02 -7.33
C GLN A 155 -7.28 27.81 -7.62
N ARG A 156 -7.47 26.70 -6.89
CA ARG A 156 -6.74 25.45 -7.06
C ARG A 156 -7.56 24.28 -6.55
N SER A 157 -7.28 23.09 -7.08
CA SER A 157 -7.80 21.85 -6.53
C SER A 157 -7.21 21.56 -5.15
N ALA A 158 -8.05 21.37 -4.14
CA ALA A 158 -7.63 21.10 -2.76
C ALA A 158 -8.74 20.42 -1.93
N ILE A 159 -8.35 19.56 -1.00
CA ILE A 159 -9.24 19.14 0.09
C ILE A 159 -9.34 20.32 1.05
N THR A 160 -10.54 20.87 1.22
CA THR A 160 -10.75 22.07 2.05
C THR A 160 -11.26 21.71 3.44
N ARG A 161 -11.98 20.59 3.57
CA ARG A 161 -12.55 20.14 4.85
C ARG A 161 -12.84 18.64 4.84
N VAL A 162 -12.70 18.00 6.00
CA VAL A 162 -13.14 16.63 6.25
C VAL A 162 -14.06 16.64 7.46
N ASN A 163 -15.30 16.18 7.28
CA ASN A 163 -16.31 16.08 8.33
C ASN A 163 -16.87 14.65 8.40
N ALA A 164 -17.77 14.42 9.37
CA ALA A 164 -18.52 13.18 9.47
C ALA A 164 -19.41 12.90 8.25
N ASP A 165 -19.94 13.93 7.58
CA ASP A 165 -20.92 13.78 6.49
C ASP A 165 -20.29 13.73 5.10
N ASP A 166 -19.23 14.51 4.87
CA ASP A 166 -18.54 14.59 3.57
C ASP A 166 -17.07 15.03 3.68
N VAL A 167 -16.33 14.76 2.60
CA VAL A 167 -15.03 15.36 2.28
C VAL A 167 -15.25 16.47 1.28
N ARG A 168 -15.02 17.71 1.68
CA ARG A 168 -15.16 18.87 0.79
C ARG A 168 -13.91 19.04 -0.05
N VAL A 169 -14.10 19.06 -1.37
CA VAL A 169 -13.03 19.21 -2.35
C VAL A 169 -13.34 20.38 -3.26
N ALA A 170 -12.45 21.36 -3.24
CA ALA A 170 -12.43 22.44 -4.19
C ALA A 170 -11.75 21.97 -5.49
N VAL A 171 -12.32 22.30 -6.64
CA VAL A 171 -11.74 22.06 -7.97
C VAL A 171 -11.73 23.36 -8.79
N ALA A 172 -10.71 23.54 -9.64
CA ALA A 172 -10.60 24.76 -10.44
C ALA A 172 -11.60 24.75 -11.60
N ALA A 173 -11.85 23.58 -12.20
CA ALA A 173 -12.79 23.41 -13.28
C ALA A 173 -14.23 23.76 -12.87
N PRO A 174 -15.02 24.34 -13.79
CA PRO A 174 -16.44 24.60 -13.57
C PRO A 174 -17.28 23.31 -13.58
N ALA A 175 -18.45 23.32 -12.93
CA ALA A 175 -19.42 22.23 -12.97
C ALA A 175 -20.18 22.09 -14.31
N THR A 176 -19.64 22.63 -15.40
CA THR A 176 -20.20 22.53 -16.76
C THR A 176 -19.67 21.31 -17.47
N ARG A 177 -20.55 20.59 -18.20
CA ARG A 177 -20.18 19.46 -19.08
C ARG A 177 -19.33 18.35 -18.41
N GLY A 178 -19.37 18.24 -17.08
CA GLY A 178 -18.60 17.24 -16.34
C GLY A 178 -17.12 17.58 -16.12
N GLU A 179 -16.66 18.80 -16.44
CA GLU A 179 -15.25 19.21 -16.27
C GLU A 179 -14.80 19.11 -14.81
N ALA A 180 -15.60 19.62 -13.86
CA ALA A 180 -15.34 19.47 -12.42
C ALA A 180 -15.22 17.99 -11.98
N ASN A 181 -15.97 17.07 -12.58
CA ASN A 181 -15.90 15.65 -12.23
C ASN A 181 -14.58 15.03 -12.70
N ASN A 182 -14.13 15.39 -13.91
CA ASN A 182 -12.88 14.91 -14.47
C ASN A 182 -11.68 15.41 -13.65
N GLU A 183 -11.66 16.71 -13.33
CA GLU A 183 -10.60 17.27 -12.49
C GLU A 183 -10.62 16.67 -11.08
N LEU A 184 -11.80 16.45 -10.49
CA LEU A 184 -11.93 15.78 -9.20
C LEU A 184 -11.30 14.38 -9.23
N LEU A 185 -11.60 13.58 -10.26
CA LEU A 185 -11.04 12.23 -10.38
C LEU A 185 -9.52 12.26 -10.55
N GLU A 186 -8.98 13.18 -11.34
CA GLU A 186 -7.53 13.34 -11.48
C GLU A 186 -6.87 13.80 -10.18
N PHE A 187 -7.47 14.76 -9.48
CA PHE A 187 -6.98 15.26 -8.21
C PHE A 187 -7.00 14.18 -7.13
N MET A 188 -8.12 13.49 -6.96
CA MET A 188 -8.27 12.39 -6.00
C MET A 188 -7.34 11.22 -6.35
N GLY A 189 -7.11 10.93 -7.62
CA GLY A 189 -6.11 9.95 -8.06
C GLY A 189 -4.70 10.30 -7.60
N LYS A 190 -4.32 11.58 -7.68
CA LYS A 190 -3.02 12.06 -7.19
C LYS A 190 -2.93 12.00 -5.67
N VAL A 191 -3.97 12.43 -4.95
CA VAL A 191 -4.01 12.41 -3.47
C VAL A 191 -3.96 10.99 -2.92
N LEU A 192 -4.75 10.08 -3.50
CA LEU A 192 -4.89 8.70 -3.03
C LEU A 192 -3.83 7.75 -3.62
N GLY A 193 -3.06 8.19 -4.62
CA GLY A 193 -2.11 7.36 -5.35
C GLY A 193 -2.79 6.26 -6.20
N LEU A 194 -3.99 6.52 -6.70
CA LEU A 194 -4.82 5.57 -7.45
C LEU A 194 -4.89 5.92 -8.94
N ARG A 195 -5.02 4.89 -9.80
CA ARG A 195 -5.29 5.08 -11.23
C ARG A 195 -6.78 5.42 -11.43
N LEU A 196 -7.09 6.16 -12.50
CA LEU A 196 -8.48 6.49 -12.86
C LEU A 196 -9.36 5.24 -12.99
N SER A 197 -8.83 4.12 -13.49
CA SER A 197 -9.54 2.84 -13.60
C SER A 197 -9.95 2.22 -12.27
N GLN A 198 -9.35 2.67 -11.16
CA GLN A 198 -9.61 2.19 -9.80
C GLN A 198 -10.62 3.08 -9.07
N MET A 199 -11.19 4.07 -9.76
CA MET A 199 -12.07 5.06 -9.18
C MET A 199 -13.30 5.22 -10.06
N THR A 200 -14.46 5.41 -9.43
CA THR A 200 -15.73 5.64 -10.11
C THR A 200 -16.47 6.73 -9.37
N LEU A 201 -16.90 7.76 -10.09
CA LEU A 201 -17.67 8.85 -9.52
C LEU A 201 -19.16 8.61 -9.79
N GLN A 202 -19.94 8.47 -8.73
CA GLN A 202 -21.39 8.39 -8.79
C GLN A 202 -22.04 9.70 -8.33
N ARG A 203 -23.29 9.92 -8.75
CA ARG A 203 -24.09 11.05 -8.28
C ARG A 203 -24.45 10.83 -6.80
N GLY A 204 -24.24 11.85 -5.97
CA GLY A 204 -24.73 11.87 -4.58
C GLY A 204 -26.13 12.46 -4.47
N TRP A 205 -26.48 12.95 -3.27
CA TRP A 205 -27.83 13.42 -2.95
C TRP A 205 -28.25 14.69 -3.69
N ASN A 206 -27.28 15.52 -4.12
CA ASN A 206 -27.53 16.75 -4.87
C ASN A 206 -26.47 16.93 -5.98
N ASN A 207 -26.48 18.07 -6.68
CA ASN A 207 -25.58 18.30 -7.82
C ASN A 207 -24.10 18.47 -7.42
N LYS A 208 -23.83 18.93 -6.20
CA LYS A 208 -22.49 19.13 -5.63
C LYS A 208 -21.98 17.90 -4.89
N SER A 209 -22.88 17.07 -4.36
CA SER A 209 -22.54 15.81 -3.70
C SER A 209 -22.23 14.72 -4.73
N LYS A 210 -21.07 14.08 -4.57
CA LYS A 210 -20.61 12.94 -5.34
C LYS A 210 -20.29 11.79 -4.40
N LEU A 211 -20.45 10.57 -4.89
CA LEU A 211 -20.00 9.36 -4.20
C LEU A 211 -18.81 8.82 -4.99
N LEU A 212 -17.61 8.96 -4.43
CA LEU A 212 -16.41 8.40 -5.03
C LEU A 212 -16.25 6.96 -4.53
N ILE A 213 -16.47 6.00 -5.42
CA ILE A 213 -16.19 4.60 -5.18
C ILE A 213 -14.77 4.31 -5.63
N VAL A 214 -13.98 3.72 -4.74
CA VAL A 214 -12.62 3.30 -5.04
C VAL A 214 -12.49 1.81 -4.85
N SER A 215 -11.87 1.15 -5.83
CA SER A 215 -11.43 -0.23 -5.71
C SER A 215 -10.08 -0.22 -4.99
N CYS A 216 -10.12 -0.07 -3.67
CA CYS A 216 -8.92 -0.08 -2.87
C CYS A 216 -9.23 -0.65 -1.49
N HIS A 217 -8.62 -1.79 -1.18
CA HIS A 217 -8.64 -2.40 0.15
C HIS A 217 -7.97 -1.52 1.23
N PHE A 218 -7.44 -0.35 0.85
CA PHE A 218 -6.50 0.45 1.62
C PHE A 218 -6.91 1.91 1.87
N LEU A 219 -8.10 2.35 1.43
CA LEU A 219 -8.48 3.75 1.64
C LEU A 219 -8.53 4.14 3.14
N CYS A 220 -8.87 3.17 4.00
CA CYS A 220 -8.87 3.33 5.45
C CYS A 220 -7.49 3.70 6.03
N LEU A 221 -6.38 3.38 5.35
CA LEU A 221 -5.02 3.70 5.82
C LEU A 221 -4.50 5.05 5.31
N VAL A 222 -4.91 5.46 4.11
CA VAL A 222 -4.49 6.74 3.50
C VAL A 222 -5.21 7.92 4.16
N LEU A 223 -6.50 7.79 4.45
CA LEU A 223 -7.32 8.86 5.03
C LEU A 223 -7.04 9.13 6.52
N ARG A 224 -6.26 8.27 7.19
CA ARG A 224 -5.84 8.46 8.58
C ARG A 224 -4.54 9.27 8.74
N ASN A 225 -3.86 9.59 7.64
CA ASN A 225 -2.60 10.35 7.62
C ASN A 225 -2.75 11.74 6.95
N ILE A 226 -3.98 12.18 6.69
CA ILE A 226 -4.35 13.54 6.25
C ILE A 226 -4.98 14.24 7.45
#